data_AF-A0A069DME7-F1
#
_entry.id   AF-A0A069DME7-F1
#
_cell.length_a   1.000
_cell.length_b   1.000
_cell.length_c   1.000
_cell.angle_alpha   90.00
_cell.angle_beta   90.00
_cell.angle_gamma   90.00
#
_symmetry.space_group_name_H-M   'P 1'
#
loop_
_entity.id
_entity.type
_entity.pdbx_description
1 polymer ?
#
loop_
_entity_poly.entity_id
_entity_poly.type
_entity_poly.pdbx_seq_one_letter_code
_entity_poly.pdbx_strand_id
1 'polypeptide(L)'
;MDGQCRCRVGFGGRNCSECEDFSWGDPKSLNGCKRCGCNPIWIESVSAQCDRKSGVCTCKDNVIGEKCDMCAPRTAGVMPKCENCHTCNDQWDDIVSDLEKNITFLINLKGNFTFNASEIELYSKEIQKLKDNLRMIEEGMAQKQVKGDDVDEIRRKVSDLTKELMKLDAEADIYVKTVRQTEGRNKNANDELDNLDIRFYNLKVKASEFKDNVTKLIESNIGGALNSTRDSQRRSRKAQESVDESEQKVKESKKLRKKIKKEIILGEPEFEVLDKENNELVDNLTKRIDGLDN
;
A
#
# COMPACT_ATOMS: atom_id res chain seq x y z
N MET A 1 57.87 8.30 20.97
CA MET A 1 57.71 7.61 19.68
C MET A 1 56.30 7.05 19.66
N ASP A 2 55.38 7.86 19.18
CA ASP A 2 53.92 7.71 19.19
C ASP A 2 53.41 6.80 18.06
N GLY A 3 54.33 6.15 17.32
CA GLY A 3 54.06 4.99 16.47
C GLY A 3 53.12 5.25 15.30
N GLN A 4 52.94 6.50 14.88
CA GLN A 4 52.00 6.84 13.81
C GLN A 4 52.65 6.70 12.43
N CYS A 5 52.01 5.92 11.55
CA CYS A 5 52.47 5.72 10.18
C CYS A 5 52.34 7.02 9.38
N ARG A 6 53.33 7.32 8.51
CA ARG A 6 53.21 8.39 7.50
C ARG A 6 52.41 7.87 6.31
N CYS A 7 51.15 8.28 6.22
CA CYS A 7 50.24 7.82 5.17
C CYS A 7 50.52 8.49 3.82
N ARG A 8 50.23 7.74 2.75
CA ARG A 8 50.25 8.27 1.38
C ARG A 8 49.00 9.13 1.14
N VAL A 9 49.07 10.04 0.17
CA VAL A 9 47.94 10.89 -0.23
C VAL A 9 46.70 10.04 -0.53
N GLY A 10 45.56 10.40 0.04
CA GLY A 10 44.31 9.63 -0.04
C GLY A 10 44.05 8.71 1.15
N PHE A 11 45.06 8.42 1.98
CA PHE A 11 44.96 7.49 3.11
C PHE A 11 45.18 8.21 4.44
N GLY A 12 44.44 7.80 5.47
CA GLY A 12 44.41 8.40 6.80
C GLY A 12 44.28 7.37 7.93
N GLY A 13 44.19 7.86 9.15
CA GLY A 13 44.18 7.05 10.37
C GLY A 13 45.59 6.73 10.89
N ARG A 14 45.68 6.16 12.10
CA ARG A 14 46.97 5.90 12.77
C ARG A 14 47.88 4.91 12.03
N ASN A 15 47.27 4.00 11.30
CA ASN A 15 47.90 2.91 10.55
C ASN A 15 47.64 3.00 9.03
N CYS A 16 47.12 4.12 8.54
CA CYS A 16 46.78 4.32 7.12
C CYS A 16 45.73 3.36 6.55
N SER A 17 44.86 2.81 7.41
CA SER A 17 43.79 1.91 6.98
C SER A 17 42.46 2.60 6.69
N GLU A 18 42.41 3.93 6.77
CA GLU A 18 41.21 4.73 6.52
C GLU A 18 41.45 5.69 5.36
N CYS A 19 40.38 6.31 4.88
CA CYS A 19 40.51 7.43 3.96
C CYS A 19 40.95 8.68 4.71
N GLU A 20 41.75 9.52 4.05
CA GLU A 20 42.15 10.82 4.60
C GLU A 20 40.93 11.69 4.96
N ASP A 21 41.14 12.72 5.78
CA ASP A 21 40.07 13.65 6.13
C ASP A 21 39.47 14.32 4.90
N PHE A 22 38.17 14.60 5.00
CA PHE A 22 37.31 15.06 3.91
C PHE A 22 37.19 14.05 2.76
N SER A 23 37.42 12.77 3.04
CA SER A 23 37.25 11.66 2.11
C SER A 23 36.45 10.50 2.74
N TRP A 24 35.87 9.68 1.88
CA TRP A 24 35.00 8.54 2.21
C TRP A 24 35.29 7.36 1.29
N GLY A 25 34.82 6.17 1.66
CA GLY A 25 34.99 4.93 0.90
C GLY A 25 35.90 3.93 1.59
N ASP A 26 36.27 2.87 0.87
CA ASP A 26 37.14 1.82 1.37
C ASP A 26 38.52 1.90 0.67
N PRO A 27 39.61 2.18 1.41
CA PRO A 27 40.95 2.25 0.84
C PRO A 27 41.45 0.94 0.19
N LYS A 28 40.82 -0.21 0.50
CA LYS A 28 41.16 -1.52 -0.06
C LYS A 28 40.31 -1.89 -1.30
N SER A 29 39.28 -1.11 -1.60
CA SER A 29 38.39 -1.34 -2.73
C SER A 29 38.97 -0.77 -4.03
N LEU A 30 38.58 -1.32 -5.19
CA LEU A 30 38.95 -0.82 -6.51
C LEU A 30 38.56 0.65 -6.73
N ASN A 31 37.48 1.10 -6.08
CA ASN A 31 36.99 2.47 -6.14
C ASN A 31 37.74 3.43 -5.21
N GLY A 32 38.57 2.89 -4.29
CA GLY A 32 39.42 3.62 -3.36
C GLY A 32 38.70 4.67 -2.51
N CYS A 33 39.50 5.60 -1.99
CA CYS A 33 39.03 6.77 -1.27
C CYS A 33 38.62 7.89 -2.21
N LYS A 34 37.48 8.51 -1.93
CA LYS A 34 36.90 9.61 -2.71
C LYS A 34 36.71 10.83 -1.84
N ARG A 35 36.94 12.02 -2.40
CA ARG A 35 36.69 13.27 -1.69
C ARG A 35 35.19 13.46 -1.43
N CYS A 36 34.88 14.04 -0.28
CA CYS A 36 33.51 14.30 0.15
C CYS A 36 32.82 15.32 -0.75
N GLY A 37 33.43 16.48 -1.00
CA GLY A 37 32.88 17.50 -1.90
C GLY A 37 31.57 18.13 -1.42
N CYS A 38 31.33 18.18 -0.10
CA CYS A 38 30.16 18.85 0.46
C CYS A 38 30.19 20.36 0.17
N ASN A 39 29.02 20.95 -0.09
CA ASN A 39 28.90 22.39 -0.26
C ASN A 39 29.14 23.09 1.09
N PRO A 40 30.23 23.86 1.26
CA PRO A 40 30.61 24.41 2.56
C PRO A 40 29.61 25.43 3.11
N ILE A 41 28.75 26.00 2.26
CA ILE A 41 27.74 26.98 2.67
C ILE A 41 26.51 26.29 3.29
N TRP A 42 26.18 25.09 2.83
CA TRP A 42 24.90 24.41 3.09
C TRP A 42 25.01 23.12 3.88
N ILE A 43 26.15 22.87 4.53
CA ILE A 43 26.31 21.79 5.51
C ILE A 43 26.03 22.28 6.94
N GLU A 44 25.41 21.45 7.77
CA GLU A 44 25.21 21.74 9.20
C GLU A 44 26.50 21.61 10.01
N SER A 45 27.37 20.69 9.59
CA SER A 45 28.61 20.38 10.28
C SER A 45 29.68 21.44 10.06
N VAL A 46 30.40 21.78 11.13
CA VAL A 46 31.61 22.66 11.08
C VAL A 46 32.74 21.99 10.28
N SER A 47 32.77 20.65 10.26
CA SER A 47 33.68 19.89 9.39
C SER A 47 32.99 19.52 8.09
N ALA A 48 33.62 19.77 6.94
CA ALA A 48 33.12 19.32 5.62
C ALA A 48 33.29 17.79 5.41
N GLN A 49 33.43 17.02 6.48
CA GLN A 49 33.50 15.57 6.45
C GLN A 49 32.10 15.00 6.24
N CYS A 50 31.93 14.29 5.14
CA CYS A 50 30.75 13.48 4.83
C CYS A 50 30.79 12.14 5.56
N ASP A 51 29.68 11.41 5.55
CA ASP A 51 29.62 10.05 6.06
C ASP A 51 30.72 9.17 5.42
N ARG A 52 31.55 8.54 6.26
CA ARG A 52 32.77 7.84 5.81
C ARG A 52 32.46 6.62 4.91
N LYS A 53 31.24 6.09 4.93
CA LYS A 53 30.83 4.92 4.15
C LYS A 53 30.06 5.27 2.88
N SER A 54 29.06 6.13 3.00
CA SER A 54 28.13 6.51 1.93
C SER A 54 28.55 7.75 1.17
N GLY A 55 29.37 8.61 1.77
CA GLY A 55 29.79 9.88 1.19
C GLY A 55 28.74 10.98 1.23
N VAL A 56 27.61 10.76 1.91
CA VAL A 56 26.52 11.73 2.01
C VAL A 56 26.85 12.81 3.05
N CYS A 57 26.61 14.06 2.68
CA CYS A 57 26.81 15.22 3.54
C CYS A 57 25.55 15.53 4.36
N THR A 58 25.72 16.04 5.58
CA THR A 58 24.60 16.53 6.40
C THR A 58 24.25 17.96 6.03
N CYS A 59 23.09 18.13 5.40
CA CYS A 59 22.66 19.40 4.82
C CYS A 59 21.81 20.22 5.79
N LYS A 60 21.94 21.55 5.70
CA LYS A 60 21.06 22.49 6.41
C LYS A 60 19.62 22.35 5.92
N ASP A 61 18.69 22.81 6.75
CA ASP A 61 17.27 22.93 6.38
C ASP A 61 17.09 23.52 4.98
N ASN A 62 16.11 22.99 4.25
CA ASN A 62 15.71 23.42 2.91
C ASN A 62 16.74 23.12 1.80
N VAL A 63 17.81 22.37 2.11
CA VAL A 63 18.79 21.90 1.14
C VAL A 63 18.91 20.37 1.23
N ILE A 64 18.98 19.72 0.06
CA ILE A 64 19.13 18.28 -0.09
C ILE A 64 20.24 17.98 -1.12
N GLY A 65 20.40 16.68 -1.42
CA GLY A 65 21.43 16.18 -2.32
C GLY A 65 22.62 15.63 -1.54
N GLU A 66 23.33 14.67 -2.12
CA GLU A 66 24.45 13.99 -1.45
C GLU A 66 25.57 14.95 -1.03
N LYS A 67 25.61 16.14 -1.65
CA LYS A 67 26.59 17.20 -1.44
C LYS A 67 25.97 18.50 -0.95
N CYS A 68 24.70 18.50 -0.57
CA CYS A 68 23.96 19.70 -0.16
C CYS A 68 23.96 20.77 -1.27
N ASP A 69 23.66 20.32 -2.48
CA ASP A 69 23.79 21.08 -3.72
C ASP A 69 22.44 21.34 -4.42
N MET A 70 21.33 21.00 -3.77
CA MET A 70 19.98 21.12 -4.33
C MET A 70 19.02 21.68 -3.29
N CYS A 71 18.03 22.45 -3.72
CA CYS A 71 16.97 22.90 -2.82
C CYS A 71 16.00 21.74 -2.52
N ALA A 72 15.50 21.66 -1.28
CA ALA A 72 14.57 20.62 -0.84
C ALA A 72 13.23 20.69 -1.60
N PRO A 73 12.47 19.58 -1.70
CA PRO A 73 11.07 19.67 -2.10
C PRO A 73 10.35 20.68 -1.20
N ARG A 74 9.42 21.46 -1.78
CA ARG A 74 8.72 22.59 -1.14
C ARG A 74 9.56 23.87 -0.92
N THR A 75 10.65 24.01 -1.68
CA THR A 75 11.40 25.26 -1.76
C THR A 75 11.45 25.77 -3.20
N ALA A 76 11.35 27.08 -3.38
CA ALA A 76 11.48 27.78 -4.65
C ALA A 76 12.89 28.35 -4.81
N GLY A 77 13.35 28.46 -6.05
CA GLY A 77 14.62 29.09 -6.41
C GLY A 77 15.69 28.12 -6.93
N VAL A 78 16.88 28.66 -7.11
CA VAL A 78 18.07 27.94 -7.59
C VAL A 78 19.21 28.30 -6.64
N MET A 79 20.00 27.31 -6.26
CA MET A 79 21.13 27.48 -5.33
C MET A 79 22.02 28.66 -5.76
N PRO A 80 22.45 29.56 -4.85
CA PRO A 80 22.39 29.46 -3.38
C PRO A 80 21.12 29.99 -2.73
N LYS A 81 20.07 30.36 -3.47
CA LYS A 81 18.83 30.84 -2.86
C LYS A 81 17.75 29.77 -2.94
N CYS A 82 17.64 29.00 -1.86
CA CYS A 82 16.53 28.09 -1.61
C CYS A 82 15.57 28.79 -0.65
N GLU A 83 14.47 29.31 -1.16
CA GLU A 83 13.44 29.98 -0.36
C GLU A 83 12.29 29.02 -0.13
N ASN A 84 11.65 29.03 1.03
CA ASN A 84 10.47 28.19 1.21
C ASN A 84 9.38 28.62 0.22
N CYS A 85 8.71 27.63 -0.38
CA CYS A 85 7.50 27.91 -1.12
C CYS A 85 6.50 28.65 -0.21
N HIS A 86 5.65 29.49 -0.81
CA HIS A 86 4.62 30.20 -0.06
C HIS A 86 3.75 29.20 0.73
N THR A 87 3.30 29.58 1.92
CA THR A 87 2.50 28.77 2.86
C THR A 87 1.22 28.16 2.27
N CYS A 88 0.80 28.65 1.10
CA CYS A 88 -0.29 28.05 0.34
C CYS A 88 0.04 26.62 -0.11
N ASN A 89 1.32 26.29 -0.37
CA ASN A 89 1.73 24.96 -0.82
C ASN A 89 1.47 23.86 0.23
N ASP A 90 1.67 24.16 1.51
CA ASP A 90 1.39 23.20 2.59
C ASP A 90 -0.12 23.02 2.81
N GLN A 91 -0.91 24.06 2.54
CA GLN A 91 -2.37 24.01 2.64
C GLN A 91 -3.00 23.11 1.55
N TRP A 92 -2.38 23.00 0.38
CA TRP A 92 -2.93 22.17 -0.71
C TRP A 92 -2.88 20.68 -0.39
N ASP A 93 -1.83 20.18 0.26
CA ASP A 93 -1.68 18.75 0.57
C ASP A 93 -2.67 18.30 1.66
N ASP A 94 -2.89 19.14 2.68
CA ASP A 94 -3.89 18.89 3.73
C ASP A 94 -5.30 18.83 3.12
N ILE A 95 -5.62 19.78 2.24
CA ILE A 95 -6.91 19.84 1.54
C ILE A 95 -7.11 18.60 0.66
N VAL A 96 -6.09 18.18 -0.11
CA VAL A 96 -6.17 17.00 -0.98
C VAL A 96 -6.32 15.73 -0.15
N SER A 97 -5.56 15.59 0.95
CA SER A 97 -5.65 14.42 1.83
C SER A 97 -7.01 14.29 2.52
N ASP A 98 -7.57 15.41 3.00
CA ASP A 98 -8.89 15.42 3.62
C ASP A 98 -10.00 15.12 2.60
N LEU A 99 -9.87 15.62 1.37
CA LEU A 99 -10.78 15.26 0.28
C LEU A 99 -10.70 13.76 -0.05
N GLU A 100 -9.51 13.16 -0.12
CA GLU A 100 -9.35 11.71 -0.39
C GLU A 100 -10.00 10.84 0.70
N LYS A 101 -9.86 11.24 1.98
CA LYS A 101 -10.51 10.53 3.11
C LYS A 101 -12.03 10.64 3.05
N ASN A 102 -12.55 11.84 2.78
CA ASN A 102 -13.99 12.08 2.69
C ASN A 102 -14.62 11.29 1.53
N ILE A 103 -13.94 11.22 0.38
CA ILE A 103 -14.41 10.43 -0.77
C ILE A 103 -14.45 8.94 -0.43
N THR A 104 -13.40 8.42 0.22
CA THR A 104 -13.35 7.00 0.62
C THR A 104 -14.46 6.66 1.62
N PHE A 105 -14.77 7.57 2.55
CA PHE A 105 -15.88 7.41 3.49
C PHE A 105 -17.23 7.32 2.78
N LEU A 106 -17.50 8.21 1.81
CA LEU A 106 -18.76 8.23 1.06
C LEU A 106 -18.96 6.98 0.19
N ILE A 107 -17.88 6.47 -0.43
CA ILE A 107 -17.92 5.22 -1.22
C ILE A 107 -18.33 4.03 -0.33
N ASN A 108 -17.79 3.94 0.88
CA ASN A 108 -18.11 2.86 1.81
C ASN A 108 -19.54 2.97 2.37
N LEU A 109 -20.11 4.18 2.42
CA LEU A 109 -21.49 4.40 2.85
C LEU A 109 -22.52 3.80 1.87
N LYS A 110 -22.22 3.84 0.55
CA LYS A 110 -23.07 3.30 -0.54
C LYS A 110 -23.35 1.81 -0.40
N GLY A 111 -22.43 1.05 0.21
CA GLY A 111 -22.52 -0.40 0.38
C GLY A 111 -23.40 -0.89 1.54
N ASN A 112 -23.79 -0.02 2.48
CA ASN A 112 -24.39 -0.43 3.76
C ASN A 112 -25.91 -0.26 3.88
N PHE A 113 -26.59 0.31 2.89
CA PHE A 113 -28.04 0.52 2.94
C PHE A 113 -28.80 -0.39 1.96
N THR A 114 -29.08 -1.62 2.39
CA THR A 114 -30.11 -2.47 1.76
C THR A 114 -31.15 -2.85 2.81
N PHE A 115 -31.99 -1.88 3.18
CA PHE A 115 -33.29 -2.17 3.79
C PHE A 115 -34.32 -2.00 2.69
N ASN A 116 -34.91 -3.10 2.20
CA ASN A 116 -35.88 -3.04 1.11
C ASN A 116 -37.31 -3.02 1.67
N ALA A 117 -38.20 -2.23 1.07
CA ALA A 117 -39.62 -2.21 1.41
C ALA A 117 -40.31 -3.57 1.18
N SER A 118 -39.71 -4.45 0.38
CA SER A 118 -40.27 -5.75 -0.02
C SER A 118 -40.39 -6.73 1.15
N GLU A 119 -39.50 -6.69 2.15
CA GLU A 119 -39.60 -7.53 3.34
C GLU A 119 -40.79 -7.14 4.23
N ILE A 120 -41.07 -5.84 4.34
CA ILE A 120 -42.22 -5.33 5.11
C ILE A 120 -43.54 -5.57 4.36
N GLU A 121 -43.52 -5.52 3.02
CA GLU A 121 -44.68 -5.84 2.18
C GLU A 121 -45.14 -7.31 2.32
N LEU A 122 -44.22 -8.24 2.63
CA LEU A 122 -44.60 -9.62 2.95
C LEU A 122 -45.41 -9.66 4.24
N TYR A 123 -44.89 -9.09 5.34
CA TYR A 123 -45.62 -9.04 6.61
C TYR A 123 -47.00 -8.35 6.49
N SER A 124 -47.11 -7.30 5.66
CA SER A 124 -48.41 -6.66 5.35
C SER A 124 -49.41 -7.63 4.70
N LYS A 125 -48.98 -8.48 3.75
CA LYS A 125 -49.84 -9.50 3.13
C LYS A 125 -50.31 -10.56 4.12
N GLU A 126 -49.42 -11.01 5.01
CA GLU A 126 -49.77 -11.97 6.06
C GLU A 126 -50.80 -11.40 7.05
N ILE A 127 -50.69 -10.11 7.42
CA ILE A 127 -51.68 -9.41 8.27
C ILE A 127 -53.06 -9.36 7.59
N GLN A 128 -53.11 -9.10 6.28
CA GLN A 128 -54.38 -9.08 5.53
C GLN A 128 -55.05 -10.46 5.49
N LYS A 129 -54.29 -11.54 5.30
CA LYS A 129 -54.85 -12.91 5.38
C LYS A 129 -55.45 -13.21 6.76
N LEU A 130 -54.80 -12.77 7.83
CA LEU A 130 -55.32 -12.94 9.19
C LEU A 130 -56.61 -12.16 9.41
N LYS A 131 -56.70 -10.92 8.91
CA LYS A 131 -57.94 -10.14 8.92
C LYS A 131 -59.08 -10.85 8.18
N ASP A 132 -58.83 -11.38 6.99
CA ASP A 132 -59.84 -12.09 6.21
C ASP A 132 -60.32 -13.36 6.94
N ASN A 133 -59.41 -14.11 7.55
CA ASN A 133 -59.75 -15.30 8.34
C ASN A 133 -60.63 -14.95 9.55
N LEU A 134 -60.32 -13.88 10.28
CA LEU A 134 -61.14 -13.45 11.43
C LEU A 134 -62.53 -12.99 11.00
N ARG A 135 -62.64 -12.26 9.88
CA ARG A 135 -63.94 -11.88 9.32
C ARG A 135 -64.80 -13.10 9.02
N MET A 136 -64.22 -14.13 8.39
CA MET A 136 -64.94 -15.38 8.10
C MET A 136 -65.44 -16.07 9.38
N ILE A 137 -64.66 -16.04 10.46
CA ILE A 137 -65.05 -16.60 11.77
C ILE A 137 -66.20 -15.78 12.39
N GLU A 138 -66.11 -14.44 12.37
CA GLU A 138 -67.18 -13.56 12.86
C GLU A 138 -68.49 -13.76 12.10
N GLU A 139 -68.44 -13.83 10.76
CA GLU A 139 -69.60 -14.08 9.90
C GLU A 139 -70.22 -15.45 10.16
N GLY A 140 -69.40 -16.49 10.30
CA GLY A 140 -69.85 -17.85 10.61
C GLY A 140 -70.51 -17.95 11.99
N MET A 141 -69.99 -17.23 12.99
CA MET A 141 -70.59 -17.14 14.33
C MET A 141 -71.92 -16.36 14.32
N ALA A 142 -72.06 -15.33 13.48
CA ALA A 142 -73.27 -14.55 13.35
C ALA A 142 -74.43 -15.33 12.72
N GLN A 143 -74.14 -16.23 11.77
CA GLN A 143 -75.16 -16.99 11.04
C GLN A 143 -75.82 -18.12 11.86
N LYS A 144 -75.11 -18.73 12.84
CA LYS A 144 -75.58 -19.98 13.48
C LYS A 144 -76.40 -19.86 14.78
N GLN A 145 -76.72 -18.66 15.27
CA GLN A 145 -77.48 -18.44 16.53
C GLN A 145 -77.09 -19.40 17.68
N VAL A 146 -75.79 -19.69 17.84
CA VAL A 146 -75.33 -20.57 18.92
C VAL A 146 -75.22 -19.74 20.20
N LYS A 147 -75.94 -20.14 21.26
CA LYS A 147 -75.90 -19.52 22.59
C LYS A 147 -75.12 -20.42 23.55
N GLY A 148 -74.17 -19.84 24.29
CA GLY A 148 -73.39 -20.51 25.32
C GLY A 148 -72.24 -19.62 25.79
N ASP A 149 -71.91 -19.68 27.09
CA ASP A 149 -70.90 -18.81 27.71
C ASP A 149 -69.53 -18.91 27.01
N ASP A 150 -69.13 -20.11 26.60
CA ASP A 150 -67.88 -20.36 25.84
C ASP A 150 -67.89 -19.66 24.47
N VAL A 151 -69.04 -19.58 23.81
CA VAL A 151 -69.18 -18.93 22.48
C VAL A 151 -69.09 -17.42 22.63
N ASP A 152 -69.63 -16.86 23.71
CA ASP A 152 -69.53 -15.43 24.01
C ASP A 152 -68.12 -15.02 24.45
N GLU A 153 -67.36 -15.92 25.08
CA GLU A 153 -65.93 -15.73 25.33
C GLU A 153 -65.11 -15.73 24.03
N ILE A 154 -65.34 -16.69 23.13
CA ILE A 154 -64.69 -16.74 21.82
C ILE A 154 -65.00 -15.48 21.02
N ARG A 155 -66.26 -15.01 21.00
CA ARG A 155 -66.65 -13.79 20.31
C ARG A 155 -65.91 -12.56 20.82
N ARG A 156 -65.71 -12.44 22.15
CA ARG A 156 -64.92 -11.36 22.75
C ARG A 156 -63.46 -11.44 22.33
N LYS A 157 -62.84 -12.62 22.42
CA LYS A 157 -61.45 -12.82 22.01
C LYS A 157 -61.22 -12.51 20.54
N VAL A 158 -62.13 -12.93 19.65
CA VAL A 158 -62.08 -12.60 18.22
C VAL A 158 -62.17 -11.09 17.99
N SER A 159 -63.11 -10.41 18.66
CA SER A 159 -63.25 -8.94 18.55
C SER A 159 -62.00 -8.20 19.02
N ASP A 160 -61.36 -8.64 20.10
CA ASP A 160 -60.14 -8.04 20.62
C ASP A 160 -58.94 -8.29 19.68
N LEU A 161 -58.82 -9.52 19.15
CA LEU A 161 -57.78 -9.86 18.15
C LEU A 161 -57.95 -9.02 16.87
N THR A 162 -59.19 -8.82 16.41
CA THR A 162 -59.50 -7.96 15.25
C THR A 162 -59.03 -6.52 15.49
N LYS A 163 -59.27 -5.95 16.68
CA LYS A 163 -58.82 -4.59 17.03
C LYS A 163 -57.29 -4.48 17.08
N GLU A 164 -56.61 -5.48 17.65
CA GLU A 164 -55.15 -5.51 17.68
C GLU A 164 -54.55 -5.59 16.27
N LEU A 165 -55.11 -6.46 15.41
CA LEU A 165 -54.69 -6.56 14.01
C LEU A 165 -54.94 -5.28 13.22
N MET A 166 -56.02 -4.54 13.49
CA MET A 166 -56.25 -3.24 12.84
C MET A 166 -55.21 -2.20 13.24
N LYS A 167 -54.77 -2.18 14.50
CA LYS A 167 -53.68 -1.29 14.95
C LYS A 167 -52.36 -1.66 14.28
N LEU A 168 -52.02 -2.94 14.28
CA LEU A 168 -50.80 -3.46 13.67
C LEU A 168 -50.73 -3.16 12.17
N ASP A 169 -51.85 -3.33 11.45
CA ASP A 169 -51.95 -3.03 10.02
C ASP A 169 -51.73 -1.53 9.73
N ALA A 170 -52.32 -0.65 10.54
CA ALA A 170 -52.13 0.80 10.41
C ALA A 170 -50.67 1.22 10.69
N GLU A 171 -50.03 0.62 11.69
CA GLU A 171 -48.61 0.86 11.98
C GLU A 171 -47.71 0.34 10.84
N ALA A 172 -47.98 -0.86 10.32
CA ALA A 172 -47.24 -1.44 9.20
C ALA A 172 -47.31 -0.55 7.95
N ASP A 173 -48.49 -0.01 7.63
CA ASP A 173 -48.67 0.94 6.52
C ASP A 173 -47.82 2.22 6.65
N ILE A 174 -47.67 2.72 7.88
CA ILE A 174 -46.82 3.89 8.16
C ILE A 174 -45.35 3.55 7.94
N TYR A 175 -44.90 2.37 8.41
CA TYR A 175 -43.53 1.91 8.20
C TYR A 175 -43.22 1.71 6.71
N VAL A 176 -44.10 1.07 5.93
CA VAL A 176 -43.93 0.90 4.48
C VAL A 176 -43.76 2.24 3.77
N LYS A 177 -44.60 3.23 4.09
CA LYS A 177 -44.50 4.58 3.50
C LYS A 177 -43.18 5.26 3.85
N THR A 178 -42.75 5.15 5.11
CA THR A 178 -41.49 5.75 5.59
C THR A 178 -40.27 5.11 4.92
N VAL A 179 -40.27 3.78 4.77
CA VAL A 179 -39.19 3.04 4.11
C VAL A 179 -39.13 3.42 2.64
N ARG A 180 -40.25 3.44 1.90
CA ARG A 180 -40.27 3.88 0.50
C ARG A 180 -39.78 5.32 0.30
N GLN A 181 -40.14 6.24 1.20
CA GLN A 181 -39.62 7.61 1.16
C GLN A 181 -38.10 7.65 1.38
N THR A 182 -37.60 6.83 2.31
CA THR A 182 -36.18 6.73 2.62
C THR A 182 -35.41 6.09 1.46
N GLU A 183 -35.94 5.03 0.84
CA GLU A 183 -35.39 4.42 -0.38
C GLU A 183 -35.28 5.46 -1.51
N GLY A 184 -36.33 6.27 -1.72
CA GLY A 184 -36.31 7.34 -2.70
C GLY A 184 -35.23 8.39 -2.42
N ARG A 185 -35.08 8.82 -1.16
CA ARG A 185 -34.01 9.75 -0.75
C ARG A 185 -32.62 9.15 -0.94
N ASN A 186 -32.43 7.88 -0.57
CA ASN A 186 -31.17 7.18 -0.75
C ASN A 186 -30.81 7.02 -2.23
N LYS A 187 -31.78 6.73 -3.08
CA LYS A 187 -31.57 6.68 -4.53
C LYS A 187 -31.12 8.03 -5.07
N ASN A 188 -31.81 9.12 -4.73
CA ASN A 188 -31.43 10.46 -5.15
C ASN A 188 -30.02 10.84 -4.65
N ALA A 189 -29.70 10.54 -3.38
CA ALA A 189 -28.38 10.79 -2.82
C ALA A 189 -27.29 9.96 -3.54
N ASN A 190 -27.57 8.71 -3.89
CA ASN A 190 -26.66 7.88 -4.68
C ASN A 190 -26.45 8.44 -6.10
N ASP A 191 -27.51 8.92 -6.75
CA ASP A 191 -27.41 9.56 -8.08
C ASP A 191 -26.56 10.85 -8.02
N GLU A 192 -26.68 11.62 -6.93
CA GLU A 192 -25.84 12.80 -6.67
C GLU A 192 -24.37 12.44 -6.42
N LEU A 193 -24.12 11.37 -5.66
CA LEU A 193 -22.76 10.85 -5.43
C LEU A 193 -22.11 10.39 -6.73
N ASP A 194 -22.85 9.68 -7.58
CA ASP A 194 -22.35 9.22 -8.88
C ASP A 194 -22.03 10.41 -9.81
N ASN A 195 -22.84 11.47 -9.77
CA ASN A 195 -22.54 12.72 -10.50
C ASN A 195 -21.29 13.42 -9.95
N LEU A 196 -21.14 13.47 -8.62
CA LEU A 196 -19.97 14.06 -7.98
C LEU A 196 -18.68 13.30 -8.35
N ASP A 197 -18.73 11.97 -8.42
CA ASP A 197 -17.59 11.14 -8.81
C ASP A 197 -17.12 11.45 -10.24
N ILE A 198 -18.06 11.61 -11.19
CA ILE A 198 -17.76 12.05 -12.56
C ILE A 198 -17.09 13.44 -12.57
N ARG A 199 -17.60 14.39 -11.78
CA ARG A 199 -17.01 15.74 -11.70
C ARG A 199 -15.61 15.71 -11.10
N PHE A 200 -15.40 14.89 -10.08
CA PHE A 200 -14.10 14.72 -9.44
C PHE A 200 -13.08 14.11 -10.41
N TYR A 201 -13.48 13.08 -11.16
CA TYR A 201 -12.65 12.50 -12.21
C TYR A 201 -12.25 13.55 -13.26
N ASN A 202 -13.21 14.34 -13.75
CA ASN A 202 -12.93 15.41 -14.70
C ASN A 202 -11.99 16.49 -14.13
N LEU A 203 -12.15 16.84 -12.85
CA LEU A 203 -11.26 17.80 -12.19
C LEU A 203 -9.83 17.25 -12.10
N LYS A 204 -9.67 15.97 -11.76
CA LYS A 204 -8.38 15.29 -11.70
C LYS A 204 -7.67 15.29 -13.06
N VAL A 205 -8.39 15.02 -14.14
CA VAL A 205 -7.85 15.09 -15.51
C VAL A 205 -7.36 16.51 -15.82
N LYS A 206 -8.20 17.53 -15.57
CA LYS A 206 -7.83 18.94 -15.79
C LYS A 206 -6.63 19.38 -14.95
N ALA A 207 -6.52 18.91 -13.72
CA ALA A 207 -5.36 19.19 -12.86
C ALA A 207 -4.07 18.57 -13.43
N SER A 208 -4.14 17.36 -13.99
CA SER A 208 -3.02 16.72 -14.67
C SER A 208 -2.62 17.48 -15.93
N GLU A 209 -3.59 17.88 -16.77
CA GLU A 209 -3.33 18.70 -17.96
C GLU A 209 -2.68 20.03 -17.61
N PHE A 210 -3.16 20.70 -16.56
CA PHE A 210 -2.57 21.93 -16.07
C PHE A 210 -1.12 21.72 -15.61
N LYS A 211 -0.85 20.66 -14.84
CA LYS A 211 0.51 20.27 -14.42
C LYS A 211 1.43 20.04 -15.62
N ASP A 212 0.96 19.36 -16.66
CA ASP A 212 1.74 19.11 -17.87
C ASP A 212 2.02 20.40 -18.64
N ASN A 213 1.04 21.29 -18.73
CA ASN A 213 1.22 22.60 -19.37
C ASN A 213 2.23 23.47 -18.60
N VAL A 214 2.18 23.47 -17.27
CA VAL A 214 3.18 24.16 -16.43
C VAL A 214 4.57 23.55 -16.63
N THR A 215 4.67 22.22 -16.72
CA THR A 215 5.94 21.53 -16.97
C THR A 215 6.54 21.94 -18.32
N LYS A 216 5.73 21.98 -19.39
CA LYS A 216 6.16 22.46 -20.71
C LYS A 216 6.62 23.90 -20.69
N LEU A 217 5.93 24.78 -19.94
CA LEU A 217 6.35 26.17 -19.77
C LEU A 217 7.71 26.27 -19.08
N ILE A 218 7.94 25.47 -18.02
CA ILE A 218 9.24 25.41 -17.34
C ILE A 218 10.33 24.92 -18.30
N GLU A 219 10.08 23.84 -19.04
CA GLU A 219 11.03 23.25 -19.98
C GLU A 219 11.31 24.13 -21.21
N SER A 220 10.40 25.06 -21.55
CA SER A 220 10.59 25.99 -22.67
C SER A 220 11.68 27.05 -22.43
N ASN A 221 12.16 27.20 -21.19
CA ASN A 221 13.26 28.09 -20.85
C ASN A 221 14.55 27.31 -20.55
N ILE A 222 15.71 27.89 -20.85
CA ILE A 222 17.03 27.25 -20.77
C ILE A 222 17.29 26.63 -19.39
N GLY A 223 16.83 27.29 -18.31
CA GLY A 223 16.96 26.78 -16.95
C GLY A 223 16.15 25.50 -16.68
N GLY A 224 14.94 25.39 -17.23
CA GLY A 224 14.11 24.20 -17.09
C GLY A 224 14.58 23.05 -17.98
N ALA A 225 14.95 23.33 -19.24
CA ALA A 225 15.55 22.35 -20.14
C ALA A 225 16.87 21.77 -19.58
N LEU A 226 17.71 22.62 -18.98
CA LEU A 226 18.95 22.20 -18.33
C LEU A 226 18.68 21.30 -17.10
N ASN A 227 17.70 21.65 -16.26
CA ASN A 227 17.31 20.83 -15.12
C ASN A 227 16.74 19.47 -15.56
N SER A 228 15.84 19.43 -16.55
CA SER A 228 15.25 18.20 -17.09
C SER A 228 16.31 17.27 -17.72
N THR A 229 17.30 17.85 -18.42
CA THR A 229 18.44 17.12 -18.98
C THR A 229 19.33 16.52 -17.90
N ARG A 230 19.60 17.29 -16.84
CA ARG A 230 20.41 16.86 -15.69
C ARG A 230 19.74 15.75 -14.89
N ASP A 231 18.43 15.83 -14.70
CA ASP A 231 17.64 14.78 -14.05
C ASP A 231 17.58 13.49 -14.89
N SER A 232 17.47 13.61 -16.20
CA SER A 232 17.53 12.46 -17.11
C SER A 232 18.91 11.81 -17.07
N GLN A 233 19.99 12.60 -17.08
CA GLN A 233 21.35 12.10 -16.91
C GLN A 233 21.54 11.39 -15.55
N ARG A 234 20.95 11.93 -14.47
CA ARG A 234 20.99 11.30 -13.13
C ARG A 234 20.28 9.94 -13.12
N ARG A 235 19.11 9.85 -13.75
CA ARG A 235 18.36 8.58 -13.88
C ARG A 235 19.16 7.55 -14.68
N SER A 236 19.76 7.95 -15.79
CA SER A 236 20.65 7.08 -16.57
C SER A 236 21.86 6.61 -15.77
N ARG A 237 22.46 7.49 -14.96
CA ARG A 237 23.62 7.12 -14.13
C ARG A 237 23.27 6.12 -13.03
N LYS A 238 22.12 6.31 -12.34
CA LYS A 238 21.62 5.34 -11.35
C LYS A 238 21.30 3.99 -12.00
N ALA A 239 20.72 4.00 -13.20
CA ALA A 239 20.47 2.77 -13.94
C ALA A 239 21.80 2.06 -14.30
N GLN A 240 22.82 2.82 -14.70
CA GLN A 240 24.16 2.27 -14.97
C GLN A 240 24.80 1.65 -13.71
N GLU A 241 24.71 2.32 -12.56
CA GLU A 241 25.22 1.77 -11.29
C GLU A 241 24.56 0.44 -10.93
N SER A 242 23.25 0.31 -11.16
CA SER A 242 22.51 -0.94 -10.97
C SER A 242 22.95 -2.05 -11.95
N VAL A 243 23.32 -1.68 -13.18
CA VAL A 243 23.86 -2.61 -14.18
C VAL A 243 25.26 -3.08 -13.77
N ASP A 244 26.13 -2.17 -13.34
CA ASP A 244 27.50 -2.47 -12.90
C ASP A 244 27.50 -3.41 -11.68
N GLU A 245 26.61 -3.15 -10.71
CA GLU A 245 26.43 -4.02 -9.55
C GLU A 245 25.97 -5.42 -9.96
N SER A 246 25.04 -5.50 -10.92
CA SER A 246 24.54 -6.77 -11.46
C SER A 246 25.64 -7.53 -12.20
N GLU A 247 26.48 -6.85 -12.98
CA GLU A 247 27.62 -7.43 -13.67
C GLU A 247 28.61 -8.05 -12.68
N GLN A 248 28.89 -7.35 -11.58
CA GLN A 248 29.76 -7.86 -10.52
C GLN A 248 29.21 -9.12 -9.87
N LYS A 249 27.91 -9.15 -9.54
CA LYS A 249 27.23 -10.36 -9.03
C LYS A 249 27.30 -11.53 -10.01
N VAL A 250 27.11 -11.27 -11.31
CA VAL A 250 27.22 -12.30 -12.36
C VAL A 250 28.65 -12.85 -12.45
N LYS A 251 29.67 -11.98 -12.32
CA LYS A 251 31.09 -12.37 -12.35
C LYS A 251 31.47 -13.24 -11.15
N GLU A 252 30.97 -12.90 -9.95
CA GLU A 252 31.15 -13.70 -8.74
C GLU A 252 30.44 -15.06 -8.86
N SER A 253 29.20 -15.08 -9.33
CA SER A 253 28.45 -16.31 -9.63
C SER A 253 29.20 -17.20 -10.63
N LYS A 254 29.84 -16.63 -11.66
CA LYS A 254 30.68 -17.38 -12.63
C LYS A 254 31.92 -17.99 -11.97
N LYS A 255 32.60 -17.25 -11.08
CA LYS A 255 33.75 -17.78 -10.32
C LYS A 255 33.34 -18.91 -9.39
N LEU A 256 32.24 -18.75 -8.67
CA LEU A 256 31.70 -19.76 -7.77
C LEU A 256 31.32 -21.04 -8.54
N ARG A 257 30.59 -20.92 -9.64
CA ARG A 257 30.27 -22.06 -10.52
C ARG A 257 31.50 -22.79 -11.03
N LYS A 258 32.56 -22.07 -11.42
CA LYS A 258 33.84 -22.69 -11.81
C LYS A 258 34.48 -23.46 -10.65
N LYS A 259 34.46 -22.90 -9.43
CA LYS A 259 34.97 -23.57 -8.24
C LYS A 259 34.18 -24.85 -7.96
N ILE A 260 32.86 -24.75 -7.85
CA ILE A 260 31.96 -25.89 -7.61
C ILE A 260 32.14 -26.97 -8.67
N LYS A 261 32.22 -26.60 -9.95
CA LYS A 261 32.47 -27.57 -11.04
C LYS A 261 33.79 -28.33 -10.84
N LYS A 262 34.82 -27.67 -10.32
CA LYS A 262 36.12 -28.30 -10.04
C LYS A 262 36.03 -29.25 -8.83
N GLU A 263 35.32 -28.85 -7.77
CA GLU A 263 35.08 -29.70 -6.59
C GLU A 263 34.25 -30.94 -6.95
N ILE A 264 33.20 -30.80 -7.77
CA ILE A 264 32.37 -31.94 -8.22
C ILE A 264 33.20 -32.95 -9.02
N ILE A 265 34.02 -32.49 -9.98
CA ILE A 265 34.90 -33.36 -10.78
C ILE A 265 35.95 -34.05 -9.91
N LEU A 266 36.44 -33.39 -8.85
CA LEU A 266 37.41 -33.98 -7.93
C LEU A 266 36.78 -34.96 -6.94
N GLY A 267 35.50 -34.80 -6.61
CA GLY A 267 34.75 -35.70 -5.73
C GLY A 267 34.12 -36.91 -6.43
N GLU A 268 34.00 -36.89 -7.76
CA GLU A 268 33.48 -38.00 -8.57
C GLU A 268 34.23 -39.33 -8.34
N PRO A 269 35.58 -39.36 -8.32
CA PRO A 269 36.34 -40.58 -8.06
C PRO A 269 36.22 -41.08 -6.61
N GLU A 270 36.13 -40.18 -5.62
CA GLU A 270 35.92 -40.56 -4.22
C GLU A 270 34.53 -41.16 -4.01
N PHE A 271 33.51 -40.61 -4.69
CA PHE A 271 32.15 -41.16 -4.65
C PHE A 271 32.08 -42.55 -5.28
N GLU A 272 32.72 -42.78 -6.44
CA GLU A 272 32.75 -44.10 -7.07
C GLU A 272 33.45 -45.16 -6.21
N VAL A 273 34.52 -44.80 -5.51
CA VAL A 273 35.22 -45.70 -4.58
C VAL A 273 34.32 -46.05 -3.39
N LEU A 274 33.72 -45.04 -2.75
CA LEU A 274 32.78 -45.23 -1.63
C LEU A 274 31.54 -46.02 -2.04
N ASP A 275 31.01 -45.79 -3.24
CA ASP A 275 29.86 -46.53 -3.77
C ASP A 275 30.20 -48.00 -3.99
N LYS A 276 31.39 -48.29 -4.53
CA LYS A 276 31.87 -49.66 -4.69
C LYS A 276 32.07 -50.37 -3.35
N GLU A 277 32.70 -49.72 -2.37
CA GLU A 277 32.87 -50.27 -1.01
C GLU A 277 31.51 -50.53 -0.34
N ASN A 278 30.55 -49.61 -0.50
CA ASN A 278 29.20 -49.79 0.03
C ASN A 278 28.46 -50.96 -0.65
N ASN A 279 28.56 -51.10 -1.96
CA ASN A 279 27.95 -52.20 -2.68
C ASN A 279 28.55 -53.56 -2.27
N GLU A 280 29.88 -53.65 -2.07
CA GLU A 280 30.53 -54.86 -1.55
C GLU A 280 30.07 -55.21 -0.12
N LEU A 281 29.84 -54.21 0.73
CA LEU A 281 29.29 -54.40 2.07
C LEU A 281 27.83 -54.89 2.02
N VAL A 282 27.01 -54.30 1.14
CA VAL A 282 25.61 -54.70 0.94
C VAL A 282 25.53 -56.14 0.43
N ASP A 283 26.36 -56.53 -0.54
CA ASP A 283 26.44 -57.91 -1.04
C ASP A 283 26.82 -58.90 0.06
N ASN A 284 27.80 -58.55 0.90
CA ASN A 284 28.22 -59.39 2.02
C ASN A 284 27.13 -59.52 3.09
N LEU A 285 26.40 -58.45 3.37
CA LEU A 285 25.27 -58.49 4.30
C LEU A 285 24.11 -59.32 3.73
N THR A 286 23.82 -59.18 2.43
CA THR A 286 22.78 -59.95 1.74
C THR A 286 23.09 -61.44 1.76
N LYS A 287 24.33 -61.84 1.45
CA LYS A 287 24.79 -63.24 1.57
C LYS A 287 24.68 -63.79 3.01
N ARG A 288 24.92 -62.95 4.02
CA ARG A 288 24.75 -63.35 5.43
C ARG A 288 23.27 -63.52 5.79
N ILE A 289 22.38 -62.72 5.23
CA ILE A 289 20.93 -62.84 5.43
C ILE A 289 20.39 -64.09 4.73
N ASP A 290 20.76 -64.33 3.47
CA ASP A 290 20.37 -65.53 2.71
C ASP A 290 20.89 -66.83 3.37
N GLY A 291 22.04 -66.75 4.05
CA GLY A 291 22.61 -67.84 4.83
C GLY A 291 21.94 -68.08 6.19
N LEU A 292 21.04 -67.19 6.63
CA LEU A 292 20.23 -67.34 7.85
C LEU A 292 18.82 -67.87 7.56
N ASP A 293 18.38 -67.82 6.30
CA ASP A 293 17.08 -68.31 5.82
C ASP A 293 17.12 -69.77 5.27
N ASN A 294 18.26 -70.46 5.41
CA ASN A 294 18.44 -71.91 5.14
C ASN A 294 18.88 -72.66 6.41
#